data_AF-A0A352Z077-F1
#
_entry.id   AF-A0A352Z077-F1
#
_cell.length_a   1.000
_cell.length_b   1.000
_cell.length_c   1.000
_cell.angle_alpha   90.00
_cell.angle_beta   90.00
_cell.angle_gamma   90.00
#
_symmetry.space_group_name_H-M   'P 1'
#
loop_
_entity.id
_entity.type
_entity.pdbx_description
1 polymer ?
#
loop_
_entity_poly.entity_id
_entity_poly.type
_entity_poly.pdbx_seq_one_letter_code
_entity_poly.pdbx_strand_id
1 'polypeptide(L)'
;MEDENAKLIESLLERVTDYGKTTYELVKLKALDKTTDVVSSFIPHSFVLVLIAIFILFASMGLALWLGEIIGKTFYGFLVVAAFYGIMGMIIHFFLHKWIKKLVSNYIIKHVLK
;
A
#
# COMPACT_ATOMS: atom_id res chain seq x y z
N MET A 1 -20.58 -20.82 54.12
CA MET A 1 -19.55 -21.19 53.12
C MET A 1 -19.91 -20.71 51.70
N GLU A 2 -21.16 -20.34 51.40
CA GLU A 2 -21.52 -19.80 50.06
C GLU A 2 -21.16 -18.32 49.85
N ASP A 3 -21.24 -17.47 50.89
CA ASP A 3 -21.00 -16.02 50.75
C ASP A 3 -19.54 -15.62 50.48
N GLU A 4 -18.59 -16.46 50.87
CA GLU A 4 -17.15 -16.18 50.72
C GLU A 4 -16.71 -16.37 49.26
N ASN A 5 -17.30 -17.35 48.57
CA ASN A 5 -17.04 -17.64 47.16
C ASN A 5 -17.59 -16.54 46.25
N ALA A 6 -18.75 -15.95 46.58
CA ALA A 6 -19.32 -14.83 45.83
C ALA A 6 -18.39 -13.60 45.87
N LYS A 7 -17.84 -13.26 47.04
CA LYS A 7 -16.85 -12.17 47.17
C LYS A 7 -15.55 -12.43 46.43
N LEU A 8 -15.09 -13.68 46.36
CA LEU A 8 -13.89 -14.04 45.59
C LEU A 8 -14.14 -13.91 44.09
N ILE A 9 -15.31 -14.34 43.60
CA ILE A 9 -15.71 -14.19 42.19
C ILE A 9 -15.81 -12.70 41.82
N GLU A 10 -16.41 -11.87 42.68
CA GLU A 10 -16.55 -10.43 42.47
C GLU A 10 -15.18 -9.72 42.41
N SER A 11 -14.28 -10.02 43.34
CA SER A 11 -12.89 -9.54 43.37
C SER A 11 -12.09 -9.94 42.11
N LEU A 12 -12.29 -11.16 41.61
CA LEU A 12 -11.64 -11.61 40.37
C LEU A 12 -12.23 -10.94 39.14
N LEU A 13 -13.55 -10.73 39.11
CA LEU A 13 -14.24 -10.05 38.01
C LEU A 13 -13.83 -8.57 37.95
N GLU A 14 -13.71 -7.91 39.10
CA GLU A 14 -13.23 -6.53 39.20
C GLU A 14 -11.78 -6.39 38.72
N ARG A 15 -10.89 -7.31 39.10
CA ARG A 15 -9.51 -7.34 38.56
C ARG A 15 -9.50 -7.61 37.06
N VAL A 16 -10.24 -8.60 36.56
CA VAL A 16 -10.30 -8.89 35.11
C VAL A 16 -10.86 -7.68 34.34
N THR A 17 -11.79 -6.94 34.93
CA THR A 17 -12.34 -5.72 34.34
C THR A 17 -11.29 -4.60 34.31
N ASP A 18 -10.55 -4.39 35.40
CA ASP A 18 -9.46 -3.41 35.44
C ASP A 18 -8.33 -3.77 34.47
N TYR A 19 -7.90 -5.04 34.40
CA TYR A 19 -6.93 -5.51 33.42
C TYR A 19 -7.44 -5.39 31.98
N GLY A 20 -8.73 -5.65 31.75
CA GLY A 20 -9.39 -5.46 30.46
C GLY A 20 -9.46 -3.98 30.07
N LYS A 21 -9.67 -3.09 31.05
CA LYS A 21 -9.68 -1.63 30.86
C LYS A 21 -8.29 -1.11 30.51
N THR A 22 -7.26 -1.56 31.22
CA THR A 22 -5.86 -1.23 30.88
C THR A 22 -5.46 -1.80 29.52
N THR A 23 -5.89 -3.01 29.19
CA THR A 23 -5.63 -3.63 27.88
C THR A 23 -6.35 -2.89 26.75
N TYR A 24 -7.60 -2.47 26.96
CA TYR A 24 -8.35 -1.66 26.00
C TYR A 24 -7.72 -0.29 25.79
N GLU A 25 -7.27 0.35 26.86
CA GLU A 25 -6.60 1.65 26.80
C GLU A 25 -5.23 1.53 26.10
N LEU A 26 -4.47 0.47 26.38
CA LEU A 26 -3.22 0.16 25.68
C LEU A 26 -3.45 -0.18 24.21
N VAL A 27 -4.48 -0.95 23.85
CA VAL A 27 -4.81 -1.27 22.46
C VAL A 27 -5.31 -0.04 21.71
N LYS A 28 -6.12 0.81 22.35
CA LYS A 28 -6.58 2.08 21.77
C LYS A 28 -5.41 3.03 21.52
N LEU A 29 -4.49 3.18 22.48
CA LEU A 29 -3.33 4.04 22.36
C LEU A 29 -2.36 3.51 21.28
N LYS A 30 -2.08 2.21 21.30
CA LYS A 30 -1.21 1.54 20.33
C LYS A 30 -1.82 1.49 18.93
N ALA A 31 -3.15 1.37 18.82
CA ALA A 31 -3.85 1.51 17.55
C ALA A 31 -3.76 2.94 17.04
N LEU A 32 -4.01 3.95 17.88
CA LEU A 32 -3.89 5.36 17.47
C LEU A 32 -2.47 5.73 17.04
N ASP A 33 -1.44 5.36 17.82
CA ASP A 33 -0.03 5.60 17.45
C ASP A 33 0.33 4.90 16.16
N LYS A 34 -0.04 3.62 16.01
CA LYS A 34 0.31 2.84 14.82
C LYS A 34 -0.48 3.28 13.58
N THR A 35 -1.71 3.74 13.74
CA THR A 35 -2.49 4.35 12.65
C THR A 35 -1.88 5.70 12.29
N THR A 36 -1.46 6.48 13.28
CA THR A 36 -0.83 7.80 13.06
C THR A 36 0.53 7.66 12.40
N ASP A 37 1.36 6.67 12.75
CA ASP A 37 2.65 6.39 12.12
C ASP A 37 2.54 5.83 10.70
N VAL A 38 1.53 4.98 10.46
CA VAL A 38 1.22 4.51 9.12
C VAL A 38 0.73 5.69 8.28
N VAL A 39 -0.23 6.47 8.77
CA VAL A 39 -0.73 7.65 8.03
C VAL A 39 0.41 8.66 7.80
N SER A 40 1.22 8.98 8.81
CA SER A 40 2.32 9.96 8.73
C SER A 40 3.45 9.54 7.79
N SER A 41 3.73 8.24 7.64
CA SER A 41 4.72 7.74 6.67
C SER A 41 4.16 7.57 5.26
N PHE A 42 2.87 7.26 5.12
CA PHE A 42 2.21 7.08 3.82
C PHE A 42 1.85 8.40 3.13
N ILE A 43 1.49 9.46 3.87
CA ILE A 43 1.22 10.78 3.29
C ILE A 43 2.39 11.32 2.46
N PRO A 44 3.63 11.46 3.00
CA PRO A 44 4.73 12.00 2.24
C PRO A 44 5.09 11.11 1.06
N HIS A 45 4.99 9.78 1.22
CA HIS A 45 5.24 8.85 0.12
C HIS A 45 4.22 9.01 -1.02
N SER A 46 2.93 9.18 -0.68
CA SER A 46 1.86 9.42 -1.65
C SER A 46 2.06 10.74 -2.39
N PHE A 47 2.41 11.82 -1.68
CA PHE A 47 2.71 13.12 -2.29
C PHE A 47 3.86 13.04 -3.29
N VAL A 48 4.95 12.36 -2.94
CA VAL A 48 6.10 12.15 -3.84
C VAL A 48 5.68 11.35 -5.07
N LEU A 49 4.83 10.32 -4.90
CA LEU A 49 4.32 9.49 -5.99
C LEU A 49 3.47 10.31 -6.97
N VAL A 50 2.60 11.18 -6.47
CA VAL A 50 1.81 12.11 -7.29
C VAL A 50 2.70 13.09 -8.05
N LEU A 51 3.72 13.66 -7.39
CA LEU A 51 4.70 14.55 -8.04
C LEU A 51 5.45 13.85 -9.17
N ILE A 52 5.90 12.62 -8.95
CA ILE A 52 6.55 11.80 -9.97
C ILE A 52 5.59 11.51 -11.13
N ALA A 53 4.33 11.17 -10.84
CA ALA A 53 3.32 10.91 -11.87
C ALA A 53 3.07 12.14 -12.75
N ILE A 54 2.97 13.32 -12.14
CA ILE A 54 2.84 14.59 -12.86
C ILE A 54 4.07 14.84 -13.73
N PHE A 55 5.28 14.70 -13.18
CA PHE A 55 6.52 14.86 -13.93
C PHE A 55 6.57 13.94 -15.16
N ILE A 56 6.21 12.66 -14.99
CA ILE A 56 6.17 11.69 -16.08
C ILE A 56 5.11 12.08 -17.12
N LEU A 57 3.93 12.56 -16.72
CA LEU A 57 2.91 13.03 -17.66
C LEU A 57 3.42 14.18 -18.53
N PHE A 58 4.04 15.18 -17.92
CA PHE A 58 4.64 16.30 -18.66
C PHE A 58 5.80 15.85 -19.55
N ALA A 59 6.66 14.96 -19.08
CA ALA A 59 7.74 14.39 -19.87
C ALA A 59 7.20 13.60 -21.08
N SER A 60 6.16 12.79 -20.89
CA SER A 60 5.51 12.04 -21.98
C SER A 60 4.82 12.97 -22.99
N MET A 61 4.18 14.05 -22.53
CA MET A 61 3.65 15.08 -23.42
C MET A 61 4.76 15.77 -24.22
N GLY A 62 5.86 16.15 -23.57
CA GLY A 62 7.01 16.76 -24.24
C GLY A 62 7.65 15.84 -25.27
N LEU A 63 7.84 14.56 -24.93
CA LEU A 63 8.33 13.54 -25.87
C LEU A 63 7.37 13.35 -27.05
N ALA A 64 6.06 13.30 -26.81
CA ALA A 64 5.07 13.17 -27.89
C ALA A 64 5.08 14.38 -28.84
N LEU A 65 5.22 15.60 -28.31
CA LEU A 65 5.34 16.82 -29.13
C LEU A 65 6.63 16.83 -29.93
N TRP A 66 7.76 16.51 -29.31
CA TRP A 66 9.06 16.48 -29.97
C TRP A 66 9.12 15.42 -31.08
N LEU A 67 8.63 14.21 -30.81
CA LEU A 67 8.50 13.16 -31.84
C LEU A 67 7.52 13.58 -32.95
N GLY A 68 6.43 14.24 -32.57
CA GLY A 68 5.43 14.76 -33.50
C GLY A 68 5.98 15.86 -34.42
N GLU A 69 6.90 16.68 -33.92
CA GLU A 69 7.56 17.75 -34.67
C GLU A 69 8.56 17.18 -35.68
N ILE A 70 9.35 16.17 -35.30
CA ILE A 70 10.27 15.46 -36.22
C ILE A 70 9.50 14.79 -37.37
N ILE A 71 8.31 14.25 -37.09
CA ILE A 71 7.45 13.58 -38.08
C ILE A 71 6.61 14.61 -38.87
N GLY A 72 6.66 15.90 -38.50
CA GLY A 72 5.94 17.00 -39.16
C GLY A 72 4.43 17.05 -38.87
N LYS A 73 3.91 16.10 -38.08
CA LYS A 73 2.52 16.03 -37.63
C LYS A 73 2.44 15.52 -36.20
N THR A 74 1.99 16.38 -35.30
CA THR A 74 1.81 16.12 -33.86
C THR A 74 0.99 14.85 -33.56
N PHE A 75 0.06 14.53 -34.46
CA PHE A 75 -0.79 13.34 -34.37
C PHE A 75 0.02 12.02 -34.37
N TYR A 76 1.12 11.95 -35.14
CA TYR A 76 1.97 10.76 -35.18
C TYR A 76 2.79 10.59 -33.92
N GLY A 77 3.23 11.69 -33.29
CA GLY A 77 3.94 11.64 -32.02
C GLY A 77 3.11 10.98 -30.92
N PHE A 78 1.83 11.38 -30.82
CA PHE A 78 0.87 10.74 -29.91
C PHE A 78 0.60 9.27 -30.28
N LEU A 79 0.50 8.95 -31.57
CA LEU A 79 0.20 7.59 -32.03
C LEU A 79 1.34 6.61 -31.76
N VAL A 80 2.60 7.04 -31.93
CA VAL A 80 3.79 6.25 -31.58
C VAL A 80 3.87 6.02 -30.07
N VAL A 81 3.63 7.07 -29.27
CA VAL A 81 3.63 6.95 -27.80
C VAL A 81 2.49 6.04 -27.33
N ALA A 82 1.30 6.14 -27.91
CA ALA A 82 0.16 5.27 -27.61
C ALA A 82 0.44 3.81 -27.99
N ALA A 83 1.03 3.56 -29.16
CA ALA A 83 1.44 2.22 -29.58
C ALA A 83 2.51 1.64 -28.65
N PHE A 84 3.49 2.44 -28.25
CA PHE A 84 4.52 2.05 -27.29
C PHE A 84 3.93 1.68 -25.93
N TYR A 85 3.05 2.51 -25.37
CA TYR A 85 2.36 2.19 -24.11
C TYR A 85 1.43 0.98 -24.23
N GLY A 86 0.77 0.78 -25.38
CA GLY A 86 -0.05 -0.40 -25.65
C GLY A 86 0.76 -1.70 -25.68
N ILE A 87 1.90 -1.69 -26.38
CA ILE A 87 2.84 -2.82 -26.41
C ILE A 87 3.41 -3.09 -25.02
N MET A 88 3.83 -2.04 -24.32
CA MET A 88 4.33 -2.15 -22.94
C MET A 88 3.27 -2.75 -22.01
N GLY A 89 2.02 -2.28 -22.10
CA GLY A 89 0.90 -2.80 -21.33
C GLY A 89 0.61 -4.27 -21.63
N MET A 90 0.67 -4.67 -22.90
CA MET A 90 0.48 -6.07 -23.31
C MET A 90 1.61 -6.98 -22.80
N ILE A 91 2.87 -6.52 -22.89
CA ILE A 91 4.04 -7.21 -22.34
C ILE A 91 3.88 -7.34 -20.82
N ILE A 92 3.52 -6.27 -20.12
CA ILE A 92 3.28 -6.30 -18.67
C ILE A 92 2.15 -7.28 -18.36
N HIS A 93 1.01 -7.22 -19.03
CA HIS A 93 -0.09 -8.14 -18.74
C HIS A 93 0.34 -9.61 -18.88
N PHE A 94 1.09 -9.96 -19.93
CA PHE A 94 1.52 -11.33 -20.17
C PHE A 94 2.69 -11.77 -19.26
N PHE A 95 3.68 -10.90 -19.07
CA PHE A 95 4.91 -11.18 -18.33
C PHE A 95 4.70 -11.02 -16.83
N LEU A 96 4.07 -9.92 -16.40
CA LEU A 96 3.82 -9.60 -15.00
C LEU A 96 2.90 -10.64 -14.35
N HIS A 97 1.90 -11.19 -15.05
CA HIS A 97 1.06 -12.25 -14.46
C HIS A 97 1.89 -13.48 -14.05
N LYS A 98 2.86 -13.90 -14.89
CA LYS A 98 3.77 -15.00 -14.55
C LYS A 98 4.85 -14.57 -13.56
N TRP A 99 5.39 -13.36 -13.71
CA TRP A 99 6.51 -12.86 -12.92
C TRP A 99 6.08 -12.50 -11.50
N ILE A 100 4.96 -11.80 -11.31
CA ILE A 100 4.39 -11.49 -9.99
C ILE A 100 4.07 -12.79 -9.24
N LYS A 101 3.46 -13.78 -9.90
CA LYS A 101 3.13 -15.06 -9.26
C LYS A 101 4.40 -15.78 -8.79
N LYS A 102 5.46 -15.76 -9.60
CA LYS A 102 6.75 -16.36 -9.25
C LYS A 102 7.47 -15.59 -8.15
N LEU A 103 7.48 -14.26 -8.20
CA LEU A 103 8.13 -13.39 -7.20
C LEU A 103 7.44 -13.51 -5.84
N VAL A 104 6.11 -13.40 -5.81
CA VAL A 104 5.28 -13.52 -4.61
C VAL A 104 5.39 -14.91 -4.02
N SER A 105 5.29 -15.96 -4.85
CA SER A 105 5.44 -17.33 -4.36
C SER A 105 6.82 -17.57 -3.76
N ASN A 106 7.90 -17.09 -4.40
CA ASN A 106 9.25 -17.23 -3.87
C ASN A 106 9.47 -16.40 -2.58
N TYR A 107 8.84 -15.21 -2.48
CA TYR A 107 8.87 -14.40 -1.26
C TYR A 107 8.14 -15.06 -0.09
N ILE A 108 6.94 -15.61 -0.34
CA ILE A 108 6.15 -16.30 0.69
C ILE A 108 6.87 -17.56 1.16
N ILE A 109 7.39 -18.37 0.23
CA ILE A 109 8.14 -19.60 0.55
C ILE A 109 9.33 -19.27 1.46
N LYS A 110 10.07 -18.19 1.16
CA LYS A 110 11.24 -17.78 1.94
C LYS A 110 10.90 -17.22 3.32
N HIS A 111 9.70 -16.67 3.50
CA HIS A 111 9.24 -16.15 4.79
C HIS A 111 8.58 -17.22 5.67
N VAL A 112 7.98 -18.26 5.08
CA VAL A 112 7.33 -19.37 5.79
C VAL A 112 8.34 -20.46 6.20
N LEU A 113 9.43 -20.63 5.46
CA LEU A 113 10.50 -21.60 5.78
C LEU A 113 11.54 -21.07 6.78
N LYS A 114 11.27 -19.94 7.45
CA LYS A 114 12.11 -19.39 8.53
C LYS A 114 11.31 -19.38 9.82
#